data_AF-A0A382B9B2-F1
#
_entry.id   AF-A0A382B9B2-F1
#
_cell.length_a   1.000
_cell.length_b   1.000
_cell.length_c   1.000
_cell.angle_alpha   90.00
_cell.angle_beta   90.00
_cell.angle_gamma   90.00
#
_symmetry.space_group_name_H-M   'P 1'
#
loop_
_entity.id
_entity.type
_entity.pdbx_description
1 polymer ?
#
loop_
_entity_poly.entity_id
_entity_poly.type
_entity_poly.pdbx_seq_one_letter_code
_entity_poly.pdbx_strand_id
1 'polypeptide(L)'
;MTERVTRSGLQVALVLNDLLENDIAPGTGISPAHFWAELAEIVKDFVPRNRELLAKRDALQEQLDTWHQERAGQQIETVDYTRFLQDIGYVI
;
A
#
# COMPACT_ATOMS: atom_id res chain seq x y z
N MET A 1 0.87 -3.66 26.14
CA MET A 1 0.33 -2.41 25.54
C MET A 1 1.53 -1.62 25.02
N THR A 2 1.54 -1.23 23.75
CA THR A 2 2.70 -0.50 23.18
C THR A 2 2.58 0.98 23.50
N GLU A 3 3.54 1.53 24.22
CA GLU A 3 3.64 2.96 24.49
C GLU A 3 3.86 3.75 23.18
N ARG A 4 3.24 4.94 23.08
CA ARG A 4 3.26 5.77 21.88
C ARG A 4 3.54 7.22 22.21
N VAL A 5 4.20 7.90 21.29
CA VAL A 5 4.49 9.33 21.32
C VAL A 5 3.92 10.00 20.07
N THR A 6 3.53 11.27 20.19
CA THR A 6 3.05 12.05 19.05
C THR A 6 4.20 12.77 18.36
N ARG A 7 4.35 12.57 17.05
CA ARG A 7 5.33 13.26 16.19
C ARG A 7 4.65 13.81 14.96
N SER A 8 4.59 15.13 14.81
CA SER A 8 3.97 15.79 13.65
C SER A 8 2.55 15.26 13.32
N GLY A 9 1.75 14.97 14.37
CA GLY A 9 0.40 14.41 14.24
C GLY A 9 0.33 12.88 14.11
N LEU A 10 1.45 12.19 13.90
CA LEU A 10 1.53 10.72 13.88
C LEU A 10 1.63 10.16 15.30
N GLN A 11 0.98 9.02 15.54
CA GLN A 11 1.09 8.24 16.78
C GLN A 11 2.10 7.10 16.58
N VAL A 12 3.36 7.33 16.98
CA VAL A 12 4.49 6.42 16.74
C VAL A 12 4.78 5.61 17.99
N ALA A 13 5.08 4.32 17.84
CA ALA A 13 5.53 3.49 18.98
C ALA A 13 6.83 4.05 19.56
N LEU A 14 6.91 4.17 20.90
CA LEU A 14 8.05 4.79 21.56
C LEU A 14 9.39 4.13 21.17
N VAL A 15 9.43 2.79 21.11
CA VAL A 15 10.63 2.04 20.68
C VAL A 15 11.11 2.41 19.27
N LEU A 16 10.19 2.75 18.35
CA LEU A 16 10.56 3.18 16.99
C LEU A 16 10.98 4.64 16.96
N ASN A 17 10.36 5.48 17.80
CA ASN A 17 10.80 6.86 17.99
C ASN A 17 12.26 6.87 18.45
N ASP A 18 12.55 6.17 19.54
CA ASP A 18 13.86 6.22 20.19
C ASP A 18 14.96 5.63 19.29
N LEU A 19 14.65 4.54 18.58
CA LEU A 19 15.54 3.98 17.57
C LEU A 19 15.88 5.01 16.49
N LEU A 20 14.88 5.72 15.96
CA LEU A 20 15.15 6.73 14.94
C LEU A 20 15.97 7.89 15.49
N GLU A 21 15.57 8.45 16.64
CA GLU A 21 16.17 9.66 17.19
C GLU A 21 17.60 9.44 17.69
N ASN A 22 17.88 8.28 18.29
CA ASN A 22 19.16 8.02 18.94
C ASN A 22 20.13 7.21 18.08
N ASP A 23 19.63 6.29 17.24
CA ASP A 23 20.49 5.31 16.57
C ASP A 23 20.56 5.50 15.04
N ILE A 24 19.48 5.98 14.40
CA ILE A 24 19.41 6.08 12.93
C ILE A 24 19.73 7.49 12.43
N ALA A 25 19.06 8.51 12.95
CA ALA A 25 19.18 9.88 12.43
C ALA A 25 20.57 10.53 12.65
N PRO A 26 21.27 10.32 13.79
CA PRO A 26 22.59 10.91 13.99
C PRO A 26 23.58 10.53 12.88
N GLY A 27 24.28 11.53 12.34
CA GLY A 27 25.27 11.32 11.26
C GLY A 27 24.69 11.27 9.84
N THR A 28 23.36 11.26 9.67
CA THR A 28 22.73 11.27 8.34
C THR A 28 22.65 12.65 7.69
N GLY A 29 22.82 13.72 8.48
CA GLY A 29 22.58 15.10 8.05
C GLY A 29 21.10 15.53 8.06
N ILE A 30 20.19 14.63 8.46
CA ILE A 30 18.74 14.90 8.58
C ILE A 30 18.38 15.00 10.06
N SER A 31 17.70 16.08 10.47
CA SER A 31 17.22 16.18 11.85
C SER A 31 15.98 15.28 12.05
N PRO A 32 15.82 14.64 13.23
CA PRO A 32 14.63 13.82 13.48
C PRO A 32 13.31 14.59 13.31
N ALA A 33 13.28 15.86 13.73
CA ALA A 33 12.11 16.72 13.57
C ALA A 33 11.73 16.92 12.10
N HIS A 34 12.72 17.14 11.21
CA HIS A 34 12.47 17.25 9.78
C HIS A 34 11.97 15.92 9.21
N PHE A 35 12.60 14.80 9.54
CA PHE A 35 12.15 13.48 9.11
C PHE A 35 10.68 13.21 9.47
N TRP A 36 10.30 13.45 10.72
CA TRP A 36 8.92 13.20 11.18
C TRP A 36 7.90 14.11 10.49
N ALA A 37 8.26 15.37 10.23
CA ALA A 37 7.40 16.29 9.49
C ALA A 37 7.19 15.82 8.03
N GLU A 38 8.26 15.48 7.31
CA GLU A 38 8.17 14.99 5.94
C GLU A 38 7.43 13.65 5.86
N LEU A 39 7.69 12.73 6.80
CA LEU A 39 6.96 11.47 6.86
C LEU A 39 5.45 11.69 7.06
N ALA A 40 5.07 12.65 7.91
CA ALA A 40 3.66 12.95 8.15
C ALA A 40 2.96 13.47 6.89
N GLU A 41 3.60 14.35 6.12
CA GLU A 41 3.04 14.82 4.83
C GLU A 41 2.98 13.70 3.79
N ILE A 42 4.03 12.86 3.67
CA ILE A 42 4.01 11.69 2.78
C ILE A 42 2.87 10.74 3.15
N VAL A 43 2.69 10.44 4.44
CA VAL A 43 1.62 9.57 4.92
C VAL A 43 0.25 10.18 4.59
N LYS A 44 0.07 11.47 4.83
CA LYS A 44 -1.18 12.19 4.54
C LYS A 44 -1.53 12.15 3.05
N ASP A 45 -0.55 12.35 2.18
CA ASP A 45 -0.78 12.41 0.73
C ASP A 45 -0.95 11.02 0.11
N PHE A 46 -0.16 10.03 0.54
CA PHE A 46 -0.08 8.73 -0.13
C PHE A 46 -0.87 7.61 0.54
N VAL A 47 -1.29 7.72 1.80
CA VAL A 47 -2.17 6.70 2.40
C VAL A 47 -3.50 6.54 1.65
N PRO A 48 -4.22 7.62 1.26
CA PRO A 48 -5.43 7.49 0.46
C PRO A 48 -5.16 6.75 -0.85
N ARG A 49 -4.08 7.13 -1.56
CA ARG A 49 -3.69 6.48 -2.81
C ARG A 49 -3.31 5.01 -2.62
N ASN A 50 -2.60 4.67 -1.55
CA ASN A 50 -2.25 3.28 -1.27
C ASN A 50 -3.51 2.43 -1.01
N ARG A 51 -4.52 2.98 -0.31
CA ARG A 51 -5.81 2.32 -0.11
C ARG A 51 -6.55 2.11 -1.43
N GLU A 52 -6.55 3.09 -2.34
CA GLU A 52 -7.13 2.95 -3.68
C GLU A 52 -6.44 1.83 -4.48
N LEU A 53 -5.12 1.71 -4.39
CA LEU A 53 -4.37 0.66 -5.08
C LEU A 53 -4.69 -0.73 -4.53
N LEU A 54 -4.90 -0.86 -3.23
CA LEU A 54 -5.38 -2.11 -2.63
C LEU A 54 -6.80 -2.44 -3.10
N ALA A 55 -7.71 -1.47 -3.07
CA ALA A 55 -9.07 -1.66 -3.59
C ALA A 55 -9.08 -2.02 -5.09
N LYS A 56 -8.16 -1.47 -5.89
CA LYS A 56 -7.99 -1.86 -7.29
C LYS A 56 -7.58 -3.33 -7.43
N ARG A 57 -6.70 -3.84 -6.55
CA ARG A 57 -6.33 -5.27 -6.55
C ARG A 57 -7.54 -6.13 -6.23
N ASP A 58 -8.32 -5.75 -5.22
CA ASP A 58 -9.52 -6.48 -4.83
C ASP A 58 -10.56 -6.51 -5.95
N ALA A 59 -10.79 -5.38 -6.62
CA ALA A 59 -11.70 -5.28 -7.76
C ALA A 59 -11.25 -6.10 -8.97
N LEU A 60 -9.94 -6.18 -9.24
CA LEU A 60 -9.41 -7.05 -10.29
C LEU A 60 -9.60 -8.53 -9.92
N GLN A 61 -9.35 -8.89 -8.67
CA GLN A 61 -9.54 -10.27 -8.19
C GLN A 61 -11.01 -10.69 -8.28
N GLU A 62 -11.95 -9.82 -7.87
CA GLU A 62 -13.39 -10.09 -7.97
C GLU A 62 -13.80 -10.36 -9.42
N GLN A 63 -13.32 -9.54 -10.37
CA GLN A 63 -13.57 -9.76 -11.80
C GLN A 63 -13.00 -11.10 -12.30
N LEU A 64 -11.80 -11.47 -11.88
CA LEU A 64 -11.19 -12.77 -12.21
C LEU A 64 -12.03 -13.93 -11.66
N ASP A 65 -12.42 -13.83 -10.39
CA ASP A 65 -13.20 -14.86 -9.71
C ASP A 65 -14.56 -15.05 -10.40
N THR A 66 -15.27 -13.95 -10.69
CA THR A 66 -16.54 -13.98 -11.44
C THR A 66 -16.35 -14.62 -12.81
N TRP A 67 -15.33 -14.19 -13.58
CA TRP A 67 -15.09 -14.70 -14.93
C TRP A 67 -14.89 -16.23 -14.95
N HIS A 68 -14.15 -16.76 -13.97
CA HIS A 68 -13.91 -18.20 -13.83
C HIS A 68 -15.16 -18.95 -13.31
N GLN A 69 -15.91 -18.38 -12.37
CA GLN A 69 -17.14 -18.98 -11.86
C GLN A 69 -18.20 -19.17 -12.96
N GLU A 70 -18.39 -18.16 -13.81
CA GLU A 70 -19.32 -18.21 -14.94
C GLU A 70 -18.94 -19.26 -16.00
N ARG A 71 -17.66 -19.66 -16.03
CA ARG A 71 -17.09 -20.62 -16.98
C ARG A 71 -16.70 -21.95 -16.33
N ALA A 72 -17.22 -22.22 -15.13
CA ALA A 72 -16.93 -23.45 -14.41
C ALA A 72 -17.27 -24.68 -15.27
N GLY A 73 -16.30 -25.59 -15.40
CA GLY A 73 -16.44 -26.83 -16.19
C GLY A 73 -16.27 -26.65 -17.70
N GLN A 74 -16.06 -25.43 -18.20
CA GLN A 74 -15.76 -25.16 -19.61
C GLN A 74 -14.25 -25.15 -19.86
N GLN A 75 -13.83 -25.51 -21.08
CA GLN A 75 -12.46 -25.30 -21.51
C GLN A 75 -12.18 -23.80 -21.64
N ILE A 76 -11.08 -23.35 -21.05
CA ILE A 76 -10.64 -21.96 -21.13
C ILE A 76 -9.83 -21.76 -22.41
N GLU A 77 -10.39 -21.01 -23.36
CA GLU A 77 -9.68 -20.58 -24.56
C GLU A 77 -8.73 -19.42 -24.25
N THR A 78 -7.44 -19.60 -24.53
CA THR A 78 -6.40 -18.63 -24.16
C THR A 78 -6.63 -17.25 -24.78
N VAL A 79 -7.08 -17.21 -26.04
CA VAL A 79 -7.34 -15.94 -26.75
C VAL A 79 -8.43 -15.13 -26.05
N ASP A 80 -9.51 -15.79 -25.61
CA ASP A 80 -10.61 -15.15 -24.91
C ASP A 80 -10.21 -14.69 -23.52
N TYR A 81 -9.42 -15.49 -22.81
CA TYR A 81 -8.92 -15.13 -21.49
C TYR A 81 -7.95 -13.96 -21.55
N THR A 82 -7.00 -13.95 -22.50
CA THR A 82 -6.07 -12.82 -22.69
C THR A 82 -6.81 -11.53 -23.01
N ARG A 83 -7.82 -11.59 -23.89
CA ARG A 83 -8.67 -10.43 -24.20
C ARG A 83 -9.37 -9.91 -22.94
N PHE A 84 -9.97 -10.80 -22.15
CA PHE A 84 -10.60 -10.42 -20.88
C PHE A 84 -9.61 -9.72 -19.93
N LEU A 85 -8.39 -10.25 -19.78
CA LEU A 85 -7.37 -9.63 -18.94
C LEU A 85 -6.95 -8.23 -19.44
N GLN A 86 -6.96 -8.01 -20.75
CA GLN A 86 -6.73 -6.68 -21.34
C GLN A 86 -7.91 -5.75 -21.08
N ASP A 87 -9.15 -6.22 -21.23
CA ASP A 87 -10.37 -5.44 -21.04
C ASP A 87 -10.51 -4.91 -19.60
N ILE A 88 -10.13 -5.72 -18.59
CA ILE A 88 -10.13 -5.28 -17.19
C ILE A 88 -8.90 -4.45 -16.80
N GLY A 89 -7.96 -4.25 -17.74
CA GLY A 89 -6.72 -3.51 -17.52
C GLY A 89 -5.72 -4.24 -16.59
N TYR A 90 -5.78 -5.57 -16.55
CA TYR A 90 -4.81 -6.41 -15.85
C TYR A 90 -3.54 -6.62 -16.68
N VAL A 91 -3.71 -6.85 -17.99
CA VAL A 91 -2.64 -6.83 -19.00
C VAL A 91 -2.76 -5.55 -19.81
N ILE A 92 -1.62 -4.90 -20.07
CA ILE A 92 -1.51 -3.69 -20.91
C ILE A 92 -0.75 -4.04 -22.18
#